data_AF-A0A8T4P2H7-F1
#
_entry.id   AF-A0A8T4P2H7-F1
#
_cell.length_a   1.000
_cell.length_b   1.000
_cell.length_c   1.000
_cell.angle_alpha   90.00
_cell.angle_beta   90.00
_cell.angle_gamma   90.00
#
_symmetry.space_group_name_H-M   'P 1'
#
loop_
_entity.id
_entity.type
_entity.pdbx_description
1 polymer ?
#
loop_
_entity_poly.entity_id
_entity_poly.type
_entity_poly.pdbx_seq_one_letter_code
_entity_poly.pdbx_strand_id
1 'polypeptide(L)'
;MATACYTYQTVAGPSVCIDPNPYSTVKEKKVCEVQDITLSSQGAPIAIVKISEEAFAARTQFRITVKNVGNGDVMVPEVVRLDKCNPLVGAKVSREDIDKVHLSEARIGNKRLKCGPFAEPTGDTGFIRLINGEGSVICELSSSDYAKTNTPYTTPFEIILRYSYRTTAERKLQIIKEKSRVGETAGISDINQPRSSNTPSSGSQSSPSTSYEGIPTTTGETDICLFIKPDGTCQNTD
;
A
#
# COMPACT_ATOMS: atom_id res chain seq x y z
N MET A 1 5.75 -16.82 4.45
CA MET A 1 5.70 -15.38 4.10
C MET A 1 4.76 -15.23 2.90
N ALA A 2 3.85 -14.27 2.94
CA ALA A 2 3.00 -13.94 1.80
C ALA A 2 3.25 -12.48 1.42
N THR A 3 3.59 -12.23 0.16
CA THR A 3 3.86 -10.88 -0.36
C THR A 3 2.84 -10.56 -1.43
N ALA A 4 2.27 -9.37 -1.36
CA ALA A 4 1.30 -8.88 -2.33
C ALA A 4 1.76 -7.54 -2.91
N CYS A 5 1.53 -7.34 -4.20
CA CYS A 5 1.88 -6.12 -4.91
C CYS A 5 0.70 -5.60 -5.69
N TYR A 6 0.44 -4.30 -5.55
CA TYR A 6 -0.69 -3.63 -6.18
C TYR A 6 -0.24 -2.29 -6.75
N THR A 7 -0.84 -1.92 -7.87
CA THR A 7 -0.73 -0.57 -8.42
C THR A 7 -1.77 0.32 -7.74
N TYR A 8 -1.34 1.49 -7.29
CA TYR A 8 -2.20 2.48 -6.65
C TYR A 8 -2.16 3.80 -7.42
N GLN A 9 -3.28 4.51 -7.32
CA GLN A 9 -3.39 5.90 -7.72
C GLN A 9 -3.94 6.70 -6.55
N THR A 10 -3.21 7.74 -6.13
CA THR A 10 -3.68 8.70 -5.14
C THR A 10 -4.13 9.96 -5.86
N VAL A 11 -5.36 10.41 -5.60
CA VAL A 11 -5.93 11.63 -6.19
C VAL A 11 -6.27 12.60 -5.06
N ALA A 12 -5.82 13.84 -5.16
CA ALA A 12 -6.23 14.93 -4.29
C ALA A 12 -6.73 16.12 -5.12
N GLY A 13 -7.76 16.79 -4.62
CA GLY A 13 -8.38 17.96 -5.27
C GLY A 13 -8.72 19.09 -4.30
N PRO A 14 -7.78 19.57 -3.44
CA PRO A 14 -8.06 20.68 -2.54
C PRO A 14 -8.34 21.98 -3.30
N SER A 15 -9.06 22.89 -2.64
CA SER A 15 -9.20 24.27 -3.11
C SER A 15 -8.00 25.09 -2.65
N VAL A 16 -7.30 25.73 -3.59
CA VAL A 16 -6.19 26.66 -3.31
C VAL A 16 -6.62 28.11 -3.59
N CYS A 17 -5.92 29.08 -3.00
CA CYS A 17 -6.10 30.48 -3.35
C CYS A 17 -5.14 30.82 -4.50
N ILE A 18 -5.50 31.77 -5.35
CA ILE A 18 -4.58 32.36 -6.31
C ILE A 18 -4.67 33.86 -6.11
N ASP A 19 -3.57 34.46 -5.66
CA ASP A 19 -3.47 35.90 -5.44
C ASP A 19 -2.57 36.54 -6.49
N PRO A 20 -3.14 37.27 -7.47
CA PRO A 20 -2.35 38.02 -8.45
C PRO A 20 -1.48 39.13 -7.84
N ASN A 21 -1.86 39.66 -6.67
CA ASN A 21 -1.26 40.83 -6.04
C ASN A 21 -0.95 40.57 -4.55
N PRO A 22 0.00 39.66 -4.24
CA PRO A 22 0.30 39.27 -2.86
C PRO A 22 0.83 40.43 -2.01
N TYR A 23 1.53 41.39 -2.62
CA TYR A 23 2.14 42.54 -1.94
C TYR A 23 1.25 43.80 -1.91
N SER A 24 -0.02 43.71 -2.30
CA SER A 24 -0.92 44.87 -2.26
C SER A 24 -1.03 45.39 -0.82
N THR A 25 -0.72 46.68 -0.63
CA THR A 25 -0.87 47.40 0.65
C THR A 25 -2.28 47.92 0.87
N VAL A 26 -3.15 47.77 -0.12
CA VAL A 26 -4.55 48.18 -0.04
C VAL A 26 -5.25 47.28 0.97
N LYS A 27 -5.79 47.87 2.04
CA LYS A 27 -6.52 47.18 3.12
C LYS A 27 -7.91 46.67 2.69
N GLU A 28 -8.04 46.26 1.43
CA GLU A 28 -9.26 45.64 0.93
C GLU A 28 -9.30 44.18 1.36
N LYS A 29 -10.49 43.73 1.77
CA LYS A 29 -10.73 42.35 2.17
C LYS A 29 -10.61 41.45 0.94
N LYS A 30 -9.58 40.61 0.90
CA LYS A 30 -9.39 39.60 -0.16
C LYS A 30 -10.44 38.48 -0.01
N VAL A 31 -10.83 37.87 -1.14
CA VAL A 31 -11.80 36.76 -1.16
C VAL A 31 -11.22 35.49 -0.54
N CYS A 32 -9.91 35.29 -0.71
CA CYS A 32 -9.14 34.23 -0.09
C CYS A 32 -7.74 34.72 0.26
N GLU A 33 -7.08 33.98 1.14
CA GLU A 33 -5.69 34.21 1.54
C GLU A 33 -4.87 32.94 1.30
N VAL A 34 -3.60 33.15 0.93
CA VAL A 34 -2.62 32.09 0.75
C VAL A 34 -2.34 31.43 2.10
N GLN A 35 -2.53 30.12 2.18
CA GLN A 35 -2.33 29.37 3.42
C GLN A 35 -1.89 27.94 3.17
N ASP A 36 -1.20 27.37 4.16
CA ASP A 36 -0.85 25.95 4.16
C ASP A 36 -2.12 25.09 4.30
N ILE A 37 -2.26 24.12 3.40
CA ILE A 37 -3.36 23.16 3.42
C ILE A 37 -2.81 21.83 3.94
N THR A 38 -3.34 21.37 5.07
CA THR A 38 -3.09 20.01 5.57
C THR A 38 -4.21 19.09 5.09
N LEU A 39 -3.84 17.93 4.56
CA LEU A 39 -4.77 16.95 4.05
C LEU A 39 -4.70 15.66 4.87
N SER A 40 -5.85 15.02 5.08
CA SER A 40 -5.94 13.68 5.65
C SER A 40 -5.58 12.63 4.61
N SER A 41 -5.52 11.35 5.00
CA SER A 41 -5.26 10.26 4.05
C SER A 41 -6.36 10.19 2.97
N GLN A 42 -5.95 9.98 1.71
CA GLN A 42 -6.85 9.78 0.57
C GLN A 42 -7.28 8.30 0.39
N GLY A 43 -7.23 7.50 1.46
CA GLY A 43 -7.58 6.07 1.41
C GLY A 43 -6.55 5.19 0.70
N ALA A 44 -5.35 5.73 0.45
CA ALA A 44 -4.24 5.07 -0.23
C ALA A 44 -2.99 5.12 0.66
N PRO A 45 -2.05 4.16 0.52
CA PRO A 45 -0.90 4.06 1.41
C PRO A 45 0.13 5.19 1.21
N ILE A 46 0.14 5.86 0.05
CA ILE A 46 0.79 7.16 -0.12
C ILE A 46 -0.25 8.26 -0.11
N ALA A 47 -0.09 9.20 0.81
CA ALA A 47 -0.96 10.35 0.97
C ALA A 47 -0.23 11.64 0.62
N ILE A 48 -0.96 12.59 0.05
CA ILE A 48 -0.56 14.00 0.02
C ILE A 48 -0.97 14.56 1.39
N VAL A 49 -0.01 14.97 2.19
CA VAL A 49 -0.23 15.37 3.59
C VAL A 49 -0.23 16.87 3.78
N LYS A 50 0.50 17.60 2.93
CA LYS A 50 0.60 19.06 3.01
C LYS A 50 0.77 19.67 1.62
N ILE A 51 0.14 20.81 1.41
CA ILE A 51 0.41 21.71 0.30
C ILE A 51 0.70 23.08 0.90
N SER A 52 1.95 23.52 0.76
CA SER A 52 2.36 24.87 1.15
C SER A 52 2.30 25.78 -0.07
N GLU A 53 1.53 26.85 0.05
CA GLU A 53 1.32 27.82 -1.01
C GLU A 53 2.15 29.08 -0.74
N GLU A 54 2.90 29.53 -1.73
CA GLU A 54 3.70 30.75 -1.67
C GLU A 54 3.42 31.59 -2.92
N ALA A 55 2.87 32.80 -2.75
CA ALA A 55 2.60 33.71 -3.85
C ALA A 55 3.71 34.76 -3.99
N PHE A 56 4.24 34.88 -5.21
CA PHE A 56 5.19 35.90 -5.62
C PHE A 56 4.57 36.76 -6.73
N ALA A 57 5.14 37.94 -6.98
CA ALA A 57 4.66 38.86 -8.01
C ALA A 57 4.64 38.24 -9.43
N ALA A 58 5.55 37.30 -9.72
CA ALA A 58 5.69 36.70 -11.05
C ALA A 58 5.16 35.25 -11.15
N ARG A 59 4.89 34.58 -10.02
CA ARG A 59 4.48 33.18 -9.98
C ARG A 59 3.89 32.80 -8.63
N THR A 60 3.08 31.75 -8.61
CA THR A 60 2.65 31.08 -7.38
C THR A 60 3.30 29.70 -7.33
N GLN A 61 3.89 29.37 -6.19
CA GLN A 61 4.53 28.08 -5.94
C GLN A 61 3.69 27.24 -4.99
N PHE A 62 3.59 25.95 -5.30
CA PHE A 62 2.93 24.95 -4.47
C PHE A 62 3.94 23.88 -4.11
N ARG A 63 4.36 23.84 -2.85
CA ARG A 63 5.17 22.75 -2.31
C ARG A 63 4.25 21.65 -1.84
N ILE A 64 4.22 20.55 -2.58
CA ILE A 64 3.42 19.36 -2.29
C ILE A 64 4.30 18.40 -1.49
N THR A 65 3.86 18.03 -0.29
CA THR A 65 4.50 17.01 0.55
C THR A 65 3.70 15.71 0.49
N VAL A 66 4.38 14.63 0.16
CA VAL A 66 3.83 13.27 0.05
C VAL A 66 4.45 12.38 1.12
N LYS A 67 3.66 11.47 1.67
CA LYS A 67 4.09 10.59 2.75
C LYS A 67 3.54 9.18 2.59
N ASN A 68 4.38 8.17 2.83
CA ASN A 68 3.97 6.80 3.06
C ASN A 68 3.35 6.69 4.46
N VAL A 69 2.03 6.54 4.48
CA VAL A 69 1.25 6.35 5.71
C VAL A 69 0.89 4.89 5.95
N GLY A 70 1.22 4.01 5.00
CA GLY A 70 1.10 2.56 5.17
C GLY A 70 2.38 1.90 5.70
N ASN A 71 2.32 0.57 5.86
CA ASN A 71 3.40 -0.25 6.44
C ASN A 71 4.20 -1.05 5.40
N GLY A 72 3.97 -0.79 4.11
CA GLY A 72 4.62 -1.47 2.99
C GLY A 72 5.63 -0.59 2.26
N ASP A 73 6.27 -1.19 1.26
CA ASP A 73 7.29 -0.56 0.44
C ASP A 73 6.66 0.05 -0.82
N VAL A 74 7.16 1.22 -1.18
CA VAL A 74 6.73 1.96 -2.38
C VAL A 74 7.68 1.64 -3.51
N MET A 75 7.14 1.42 -4.70
CA MET A 75 7.92 1.12 -5.89
C MET A 75 7.43 1.90 -7.10
N VAL A 76 8.30 2.04 -8.09
CA VAL A 76 7.99 2.64 -9.40
C VAL A 76 6.77 1.93 -10.05
N PRO A 77 5.78 2.66 -10.62
CA PRO A 77 4.51 2.13 -11.13
C PRO A 77 4.61 1.37 -12.46
N GLU A 78 5.77 0.83 -12.84
CA GLU A 78 5.93 0.22 -14.15
C GLU A 78 5.21 -1.14 -14.22
N VAL A 79 4.29 -1.26 -15.19
CA VAL A 79 3.42 -2.42 -15.47
C VAL A 79 4.21 -3.73 -15.61
N VAL A 80 5.50 -3.62 -15.94
CA VAL A 80 6.43 -4.73 -16.22
C VAL A 80 7.18 -5.20 -14.95
N ARG A 81 6.94 -4.60 -13.78
CA ARG A 81 7.71 -4.90 -12.56
C ARG A 81 6.91 -5.65 -11.49
N LEU A 82 5.66 -6.05 -11.74
CA LEU A 82 4.98 -7.03 -10.86
C LEU A 82 5.78 -8.35 -10.81
N ASP A 83 6.52 -8.67 -11.86
CA ASP A 83 7.43 -9.82 -11.89
C ASP A 83 8.55 -9.71 -10.84
N LYS A 84 8.95 -8.48 -10.47
CA LYS A 84 9.90 -8.24 -9.35
C LYS A 84 9.30 -8.50 -7.98
N CYS A 85 7.98 -8.60 -7.89
CA CYS A 85 7.30 -9.05 -6.68
C CYS A 85 7.25 -10.57 -6.58
N ASN A 86 7.48 -11.29 -7.68
CA ASN A 86 7.52 -12.75 -7.66
C ASN A 86 8.92 -13.22 -7.21
N PRO A 87 9.05 -13.85 -6.03
CA PRO A 87 10.34 -14.34 -5.55
C PRO A 87 10.93 -15.45 -6.45
N LEU A 88 10.15 -16.05 -7.35
CA LEU A 88 10.53 -17.20 -8.17
C LEU A 88 11.16 -16.80 -9.52
N VAL A 89 10.91 -15.60 -10.03
CA VAL A 89 11.28 -15.20 -11.41
C VAL A 89 12.65 -14.51 -11.48
N GLY A 90 13.39 -14.43 -10.36
CA GLY A 90 14.78 -13.95 -10.33
C GLY A 90 14.97 -12.45 -10.58
N ALA A 91 13.88 -11.72 -10.89
CA ALA A 91 13.91 -10.27 -11.05
C ALA A 91 14.10 -9.58 -9.69
N LYS A 92 15.32 -9.13 -9.40
CA LYS A 92 15.65 -8.48 -8.13
C LYS A 92 15.14 -7.03 -8.13
N VAL A 93 14.48 -6.65 -7.04
CA VAL A 93 14.17 -5.25 -6.72
C VAL A 93 15.49 -4.54 -6.41
N SER A 94 15.81 -3.50 -7.16
CA SER A 94 17.00 -2.68 -6.95
C SER A 94 16.66 -1.40 -6.20
N ARG A 95 17.68 -0.68 -5.70
CA ARG A 95 17.48 0.55 -4.90
C ARG A 95 16.83 1.68 -5.70
N GLU A 96 16.94 1.61 -7.01
CA GLU A 96 16.40 2.53 -7.98
C GLU A 96 14.90 2.32 -8.17
N ASP A 97 14.36 1.13 -7.86
CA ASP A 97 12.93 0.84 -8.00
C ASP A 97 12.10 1.25 -6.78
N ILE A 98 12.72 1.38 -5.61
CA ILE A 98 12.05 1.61 -4.33
C ILE A 98 11.94 3.10 -3.99
N ASP A 99 11.02 3.44 -3.08
CA ASP A 99 10.85 4.78 -2.51
C ASP A 99 10.64 5.87 -3.57
N LYS A 100 9.95 5.56 -4.66
CA LYS A 100 9.66 6.50 -5.74
C LYS A 100 8.16 6.53 -6.03
N VAL A 101 7.62 7.74 -6.13
CA VAL A 101 6.21 8.00 -6.48
C VAL A 101 6.18 8.84 -7.73
N HIS A 102 5.43 8.43 -8.74
CA HIS A 102 5.31 9.19 -9.98
C HIS A 102 4.22 10.26 -9.84
N LEU A 103 4.59 11.53 -10.00
CA LEU A 103 3.61 12.61 -10.17
C LEU A 103 3.13 12.61 -11.62
N SER A 104 1.94 12.07 -11.84
CA SER A 104 1.37 11.95 -13.19
C SER A 104 0.65 13.21 -13.66
N GLU A 105 0.03 13.95 -12.75
CA GLU A 105 -0.67 15.19 -13.08
C GLU A 105 -0.68 16.15 -11.88
N ALA A 106 -0.46 17.43 -12.17
CA ALA A 106 -0.65 18.55 -11.26
C ALA A 106 -1.23 19.71 -12.08
N ARG A 107 -2.49 20.06 -11.86
CA ARG A 107 -3.16 21.10 -12.65
C ARG A 107 -4.14 21.93 -11.84
N ILE A 108 -4.27 23.19 -12.22
CA ILE A 108 -5.24 24.12 -11.68
C ILE A 108 -6.18 24.52 -12.82
N GLY A 109 -7.47 24.23 -12.66
CA GLY A 109 -8.42 24.32 -13.77
C GLY A 109 -7.93 23.51 -14.98
N ASN A 110 -7.80 24.14 -16.15
CA ASN A 110 -7.30 23.50 -17.38
C ASN A 110 -5.79 23.67 -17.61
N LYS A 111 -5.06 24.21 -16.63
CA LYS A 111 -3.63 24.51 -16.78
C LYS A 111 -2.77 23.52 -16.00
N ARG A 112 -1.89 22.81 -16.70
CA ARG A 112 -0.85 21.98 -16.09
C ARG A 112 0.27 22.85 -15.51
N LEU A 113 0.71 22.51 -14.32
CA LEU A 113 1.80 23.20 -13.63
C LEU A 113 3.15 22.60 -13.99
N LYS A 114 4.19 23.42 -13.96
CA LYS A 114 5.57 22.93 -14.10
C LYS A 114 6.09 22.51 -12.74
N CYS A 115 6.44 21.24 -12.58
CA CYS A 115 6.82 20.69 -11.29
C CYS A 115 8.28 20.21 -11.28
N GLY A 116 8.91 20.27 -10.11
CA GLY A 116 10.26 19.76 -9.88
C GLY A 116 10.83 20.13 -8.51
N PRO A 117 12.07 19.71 -8.19
CA PRO A 117 12.90 18.77 -8.97
C PRO A 117 12.37 17.33 -8.87
N PHE A 118 12.67 16.52 -9.88
CA PHE A 118 12.40 15.08 -9.90
C PHE A 118 13.70 14.28 -9.89
N ALA A 119 13.65 13.07 -9.35
CA ALA A 119 14.78 12.13 -9.44
C ALA A 119 15.02 11.69 -10.90
N GLU A 120 13.94 11.51 -11.64
CA GLU A 120 13.93 11.14 -13.06
C GLU A 120 12.84 11.98 -13.74
N PRO A 121 13.19 13.13 -14.34
CA PRO A 121 12.22 14.03 -14.94
C PRO A 121 11.70 13.51 -16.29
N THR A 122 10.41 13.70 -16.54
CA THR A 122 9.72 13.36 -17.79
C THR A 122 8.85 14.55 -18.20
N GLY A 123 9.50 15.66 -18.60
CA GLY A 123 8.83 16.93 -18.85
C GLY A 123 8.31 17.57 -17.56
N ASP A 124 7.00 17.85 -17.50
CA ASP A 124 6.33 18.43 -16.31
C ASP A 124 5.92 17.36 -15.26
N THR A 125 6.20 16.09 -15.55
CA THR A 125 5.94 14.93 -14.68
C THR A 125 7.24 14.25 -14.29
N GLY A 126 7.22 13.40 -13.27
CA GLY A 126 8.41 12.65 -12.89
C GLY A 126 8.32 12.00 -11.52
N PHE A 127 9.44 11.42 -11.09
CA PHE A 127 9.52 10.67 -9.84
C PHE A 127 9.92 11.55 -8.66
N ILE A 128 9.06 11.56 -7.65
CA ILE A 128 9.34 12.07 -6.31
C ILE A 128 10.03 10.96 -5.53
N ARG A 129 11.26 11.21 -5.06
CA ARG A 129 11.97 10.29 -4.17
C ARG A 129 11.48 10.51 -2.73
N LEU A 130 11.13 9.41 -2.07
CA LEU A 130 10.84 9.39 -0.65
C LEU A 130 12.14 9.12 0.12
N ILE A 131 12.34 9.88 1.20
CA ILE A 131 13.42 9.72 2.16
C ILE A 131 12.75 9.56 3.52
N ASN A 132 12.98 8.42 4.18
CA ASN A 132 12.27 8.06 5.41
C ASN A 132 10.74 8.06 5.26
N GLY A 133 10.25 7.64 4.09
CA GLY A 133 8.83 7.60 3.76
C GLY A 133 8.20 8.95 3.41
N GLU A 134 8.97 10.03 3.31
CA GLU A 134 8.45 11.37 2.96
C GLU A 134 9.19 11.97 1.77
N GLY A 135 8.47 12.66 0.89
CA GLY A 135 9.04 13.35 -0.26
C GLY A 135 8.31 14.66 -0.54
N SER A 136 8.93 15.54 -1.33
CA SER A 136 8.27 16.77 -1.75
C SER A 136 8.63 17.16 -3.17
N VAL A 137 7.75 17.94 -3.80
CA VAL A 137 7.93 18.53 -5.12
C VAL A 137 7.34 19.94 -5.11
N ILE A 138 7.91 20.84 -5.89
CA ILE A 138 7.41 22.21 -6.04
C ILE A 138 6.82 22.35 -7.44
N CYS A 139 5.56 22.78 -7.51
CA CYS A 139 4.87 23.09 -8.75
C CYS A 139 4.68 24.60 -8.88
N GLU A 140 4.88 25.15 -10.07
CA GLU A 140 4.79 26.58 -10.33
C GLU A 140 3.66 26.90 -11.30
N LEU A 141 2.89 27.94 -10.97
CA LEU A 141 1.93 28.60 -11.85
C LEU A 141 2.49 29.98 -12.23
N SER A 142 2.59 30.29 -13.53
CA SER A 142 3.12 31.58 -14.00
C SER A 142 2.08 32.69 -13.86
N SER A 143 2.49 33.92 -13.53
CA SER A 143 1.59 35.07 -13.51
C SER A 143 0.86 35.30 -14.82
N SER A 144 1.46 34.94 -15.96
CA SER A 144 0.78 35.03 -17.27
C SER A 144 -0.53 34.23 -17.34
N ASP A 145 -0.66 33.19 -16.51
CA ASP A 145 -1.84 32.32 -16.46
C ASP A 145 -2.98 32.91 -15.60
N TYR A 146 -2.71 33.88 -14.71
CA TYR A 146 -3.72 34.44 -13.79
C TYR A 146 -3.73 35.96 -13.67
N ALA A 147 -2.80 36.69 -14.30
CA ALA A 147 -2.68 38.14 -14.19
C ALA A 147 -3.91 38.90 -14.72
N LYS A 148 -4.73 38.28 -15.57
CA LYS A 148 -5.93 38.92 -16.15
C LYS A 148 -7.05 39.15 -15.13
N THR A 149 -7.09 38.37 -14.04
CA THR A 149 -8.19 38.47 -13.08
C THR A 149 -8.03 39.66 -12.15
N ASN A 150 -6.79 40.09 -11.85
CA ASN A 150 -6.41 41.14 -10.88
C ASN A 150 -6.97 41.01 -9.45
N THR A 151 -7.92 40.11 -9.23
CA THR A 151 -8.57 39.81 -7.96
C THR A 151 -8.19 38.40 -7.51
N PRO A 152 -7.95 38.18 -6.20
CA PRO A 152 -7.76 36.84 -5.66
C PRO A 152 -8.99 35.96 -5.86
N TYR A 153 -8.78 34.68 -6.14
CA TYR A 153 -9.85 33.69 -6.33
C TYR A 153 -9.45 32.31 -5.85
N THR A 154 -10.44 31.48 -5.52
CA THR A 154 -10.22 30.07 -5.18
C THR A 154 -10.44 29.18 -6.38
N THR A 155 -9.64 28.11 -6.47
CA THR A 155 -9.68 27.18 -7.61
C THR A 155 -9.28 25.78 -7.17
N PRO A 156 -9.86 24.71 -7.75
CA PRO A 156 -9.44 23.35 -7.45
C PRO A 156 -8.03 23.07 -8.00
N PHE A 157 -7.19 22.50 -7.15
CA PHE A 157 -5.86 21.99 -7.50
C PHE A 157 -5.90 20.46 -7.55
N GLU A 158 -5.89 19.89 -8.75
CA GLU A 158 -5.87 18.45 -8.93
C GLU A 158 -4.43 17.92 -8.98
N ILE A 159 -4.16 16.90 -8.16
CA ILE A 159 -2.87 16.22 -8.05
C ILE A 159 -3.12 14.71 -8.15
N ILE A 160 -2.44 14.05 -9.08
CA ILE A 160 -2.54 12.59 -9.30
C ILE A 160 -1.16 11.95 -9.17
N LEU A 161 -1.02 11.08 -8.18
CA LEU A 161 0.18 10.26 -7.94
C LEU A 161 -0.08 8.82 -8.38
N ARG A 162 0.94 8.19 -8.97
CA ARG A 162 0.93 6.77 -9.36
C ARG A 162 2.14 6.05 -8.80
N TYR A 163 1.93 4.86 -8.27
CA TYR A 163 3.00 4.04 -7.67
C TYR A 163 2.56 2.59 -7.55
N SER A 164 3.52 1.70 -7.41
CA SER A 164 3.31 0.32 -6.98
C SER A 164 3.56 0.22 -5.48
N TYR A 165 2.86 -0.66 -4.80
CA TYR A 165 2.99 -0.85 -3.35
C TYR A 165 3.08 -2.33 -3.02
N ARG A 166 4.07 -2.68 -2.19
CA ARG A 166 4.34 -4.05 -1.76
C ARG A 166 4.08 -4.19 -0.26
N THR A 167 3.27 -5.17 0.11
CA THR A 167 3.06 -5.55 1.51
C THR A 167 3.51 -6.99 1.72
N THR A 168 4.17 -7.24 2.85
CA THR A 168 4.64 -8.59 3.22
C THR A 168 4.07 -8.94 4.58
N ALA A 169 3.31 -10.03 4.63
CA ALA A 169 2.82 -10.64 5.85
C ALA A 169 3.70 -11.85 6.20
N GLU A 170 4.33 -11.80 7.37
CA GLU A 170 5.08 -12.91 7.94
C GLU A 170 4.35 -13.45 9.17
N ARG A 171 4.22 -14.78 9.25
CA ARG A 171 3.78 -15.48 10.45
C ARG A 171 4.85 -16.46 10.87
N LYS A 172 5.27 -16.40 12.13
CA LYS A 172 6.16 -17.40 12.73
C LYS A 172 5.30 -18.58 13.16
N LEU A 173 5.48 -19.73 12.52
CA LEU A 173 4.84 -20.98 12.93
C LEU A 173 5.77 -21.71 13.91
N GLN A 174 5.24 -22.13 15.05
CA GLN A 174 5.93 -23.03 15.96
C GLN A 174 5.33 -24.42 15.78
N ILE A 175 6.15 -25.38 15.35
CA ILE A 175 5.75 -26.78 15.27
C ILE A 175 6.07 -27.40 16.62
N ILE A 176 5.03 -27.68 17.42
CA ILE A 176 5.18 -28.41 18.67
C ILE A 176 5.00 -29.90 18.35
N LYS A 177 6.02 -30.70 18.62
CA LYS A 177 5.92 -32.15 18.50
C LYS A 177 5.06 -32.67 19.64
N GLU A 178 3.88 -33.17 19.31
CA GLU A 178 3.03 -33.83 20.30
C GLU A 178 3.68 -35.16 20.72
N LYS A 179 3.77 -35.38 22.03
CA LYS A 179 4.35 -36.59 22.58
C LYS A 179 3.32 -37.71 22.43
N SER A 180 3.46 -38.51 21.37
CA SER A 180 2.61 -39.68 21.16
C SER A 180 2.62 -40.57 22.41
N ARG A 181 1.46 -40.71 23.07
CA ARG A 181 1.28 -41.65 24.18
C ARG A 181 1.14 -43.04 23.59
N VAL A 182 2.28 -43.69 23.33
CA VAL A 182 2.30 -45.13 23.12
C VAL A 182 2.47 -45.79 24.47
N GLY A 183 1.40 -46.46 24.92
CA GLY A 183 1.48 -47.52 25.94
C GLY A 183 1.10 -47.10 27.36
N GLU A 184 -0.20 -47.07 27.65
CA GLU A 184 -0.71 -47.47 28.96
C GLU A 184 -1.85 -48.47 28.74
N THR A 185 -1.47 -49.74 28.56
CA THR A 185 -2.36 -50.89 28.72
C THR A 185 -2.79 -50.97 30.18
N ALA A 186 -3.93 -50.35 30.50
CA ALA A 186 -4.68 -50.64 31.72
C ALA A 186 -5.65 -51.78 31.43
N GLY A 187 -5.57 -52.81 32.27
CA GLY A 187 -6.21 -54.11 32.11
C GLY A 187 -7.74 -54.08 32.04
N ILE A 188 -8.24 -55.13 31.41
CA ILE A 188 -9.62 -55.57 31.39
C ILE A 188 -10.01 -56.01 32.81
N SER A 189 -11.07 -55.42 33.36
CA SER A 189 -11.98 -56.10 34.30
C SER A 189 -13.33 -55.40 34.34
N ASP A 190 -14.23 -55.86 33.46
CA ASP A 190 -15.57 -56.35 33.77
C ASP A 190 -16.56 -55.57 34.68
N ILE A 191 -17.70 -55.24 34.05
CA ILE A 191 -19.09 -55.63 34.40
C ILE A 191 -20.02 -54.64 35.18
N ASN A 192 -21.08 -54.25 34.44
CA ASN A 192 -22.52 -54.06 34.77
C ASN A 192 -23.17 -52.70 35.15
N GLN A 193 -24.06 -52.29 34.22
CA GLN A 193 -25.45 -51.78 34.38
C GLN A 193 -25.73 -50.31 34.81
N PRO A 194 -26.96 -49.76 34.62
CA PRO A 194 -27.86 -49.80 33.46
C PRO A 194 -28.43 -48.41 33.04
N ARG A 195 -29.20 -48.41 31.93
CA ARG A 195 -29.93 -47.32 31.23
C ARG A 195 -30.82 -46.38 32.07
N SER A 196 -30.84 -45.08 31.70
CA SER A 196 -32.05 -44.22 31.50
C SER A 196 -31.63 -42.92 30.76
N SER A 197 -32.00 -42.69 29.50
CA SER A 197 -33.20 -42.03 28.92
C SER A 197 -33.25 -40.48 28.96
N ASN A 198 -33.18 -39.89 27.75
CA ASN A 198 -33.74 -38.60 27.22
C ASN A 198 -33.14 -37.27 27.75
N THR A 199 -32.80 -36.25 26.94
CA THR A 199 -33.57 -35.48 25.92
C THR A 199 -32.62 -34.46 25.22
N PRO A 200 -32.91 -33.89 24.02
CA PRO A 200 -31.92 -33.23 23.15
C PRO A 200 -31.94 -31.69 23.17
N SER A 201 -30.81 -31.06 22.83
CA SER A 201 -30.79 -29.67 22.33
C SER A 201 -29.63 -29.40 21.36
N SER A 202 -30.03 -29.01 20.14
CA SER A 202 -29.36 -28.28 19.06
C SER A 202 -27.92 -27.76 19.27
N GLY A 203 -27.01 -28.18 18.39
CA GLY A 203 -25.69 -27.58 18.19
C GLY A 203 -25.29 -27.64 16.71
N SER A 204 -24.93 -26.48 16.17
CA SER A 204 -24.60 -26.18 14.77
C SER A 204 -23.37 -26.93 14.23
N GLN A 205 -23.46 -27.38 12.98
CA GLN A 205 -22.41 -28.04 12.20
C GLN A 205 -21.26 -27.08 11.83
N SER A 206 -20.02 -27.50 12.13
CA SER A 206 -18.81 -27.05 11.46
C SER A 206 -18.03 -28.28 10.97
N SER A 207 -17.65 -28.24 9.70
CA SER A 207 -17.00 -29.33 8.97
C SER A 207 -15.59 -29.62 9.52
N PRO A 208 -15.18 -30.89 9.67
CA PRO A 208 -13.81 -31.23 10.04
C PRO A 208 -12.88 -31.17 8.82
N SER A 209 -11.82 -30.39 8.92
CA SER A 209 -10.65 -30.47 8.03
C SER A 209 -9.86 -31.74 8.38
N THR A 210 -9.73 -32.65 7.44
CA THR A 210 -8.86 -33.84 7.56
C THR A 210 -7.40 -33.42 7.43
N SER A 211 -6.69 -33.32 8.56
CA SER A 211 -5.22 -33.31 8.60
C SER A 211 -4.73 -34.76 8.53
N TYR A 212 -4.02 -35.12 7.47
CA TYR A 212 -3.37 -36.43 7.35
C TYR A 212 -1.97 -36.34 7.98
N GLU A 213 -1.74 -37.06 9.08
CA GLU A 213 -0.40 -37.26 9.63
C GLU A 213 0.27 -38.41 8.87
N GLY A 214 1.38 -38.12 8.20
CA GLY A 214 2.21 -39.13 7.56
C GLY A 214 2.82 -40.07 8.61
N ILE A 215 2.79 -41.38 8.32
CA ILE A 215 3.39 -42.41 9.17
C ILE A 215 4.92 -42.36 8.98
N PRO A 216 5.71 -42.22 10.06
CA PRO A 216 7.16 -42.22 9.96
C PRO A 216 7.70 -43.63 9.66
N THR A 217 8.51 -43.76 8.61
CA THR A 217 9.30 -44.97 8.33
C THR A 217 10.57 -44.99 9.18
N THR A 218 11.04 -46.19 9.52
CA THR A 218 12.10 -46.46 10.51
C THR A 218 13.52 -46.09 10.07
N THR A 219 13.69 -45.41 8.94
CA THR A 219 15.01 -45.13 8.33
C THR A 219 15.45 -43.67 8.46
N GLY A 220 14.66 -42.77 9.05
CA GLY A 220 15.09 -41.39 9.33
C GLY A 220 15.14 -40.47 8.10
N GLU A 221 14.75 -40.93 6.92
CA GLU A 221 14.39 -40.07 5.80
C GLU A 221 12.90 -39.73 5.87
N THR A 222 12.60 -38.44 5.79
CA THR A 222 11.22 -37.97 5.63
C THR A 222 10.98 -37.79 4.14
N ASP A 223 10.20 -38.68 3.53
CA ASP A 223 9.68 -38.47 2.18
C ASP A 223 8.72 -37.28 2.22
N ILE A 224 9.21 -36.13 1.75
CA ILE A 224 8.39 -34.93 1.57
C ILE A 224 7.65 -35.09 0.25
N CYS A 225 6.37 -35.45 0.34
CA CYS A 225 5.49 -35.53 -0.81
C CYS A 225 5.20 -34.11 -1.33
N LEU A 226 5.77 -33.77 -2.49
CA LEU A 226 5.69 -32.42 -3.08
C LEU A 226 4.35 -32.16 -3.79
N PHE A 227 3.66 -33.21 -4.25
CA PHE A 227 2.38 -33.10 -4.97
C PHE A 227 1.41 -34.24 -4.61
N ILE A 228 0.20 -33.87 -4.21
CA ILE A 228 -0.91 -34.80 -3.95
C ILE A 228 -1.93 -34.68 -5.09
N LYS A 229 -2.21 -35.79 -5.76
CA LYS A 229 -3.24 -35.85 -6.81
C LYS A 229 -4.65 -35.88 -6.22
N PRO A 230 -5.70 -35.57 -7.02
CA PRO A 230 -7.09 -35.64 -6.57
C PRO A 230 -7.53 -37.02 -6.09
N ASP A 231 -6.83 -38.09 -6.50
CA ASP A 231 -7.07 -39.47 -6.07
C ASP A 231 -6.32 -39.83 -4.77
N GLY A 232 -5.61 -38.88 -4.15
CA GLY A 232 -4.89 -39.08 -2.90
C GLY A 232 -3.53 -39.77 -3.06
N THR A 233 -3.08 -40.04 -4.28
CA THR A 233 -1.75 -40.64 -4.50
C THR A 233 -0.63 -39.60 -4.48
N CYS A 234 0.48 -39.96 -3.83
CA CYS A 234 1.69 -39.16 -3.76
C CYS A 234 2.56 -39.39 -5.00
N GLN A 235 3.02 -38.30 -5.63
CA GLN A 235 3.97 -38.37 -6.74
C GLN A 235 5.27 -37.66 -6.34
N ASN A 236 6.34 -38.43 -6.17
CA ASN A 236 7.69 -37.90 -6.04
C ASN A 236 8.25 -37.66 -7.44
N THR A 237 8.85 -36.49 -7.66
CA THR A 237 9.61 -36.21 -8.88
C THR A 237 11.04 -36.68 -8.63
N ASP A 238 11.46 -37.74 -9.33
CA ASP A 238 12.88 -38.15 -9.42
C ASP A 238 13.74 -37.05 -10.06
#